data_AF-A0A9X2MUF6-F1
#
_entry.id   AF-A0A9X2MUF6-F1
#
_cell.length_a   1.000
_cell.length_b   1.000
_cell.length_c   1.000
_cell.angle_alpha   90.00
_cell.angle_beta   90.00
_cell.angle_gamma   90.00
#
_symmetry.space_group_name_H-M   'P 1'
#
loop_
_entity.id
_entity.type
_entity.pdbx_description
1 polymer ?
#
loop_
_entity_poly.entity_id
_entity_poly.type
_entity_poly.pdbx_seq_one_letter_code
_entity_poly.pdbx_strand_id
1 'polypeptide(L)'
;MPQIESSMPRFHQPLQLARNTAVEADDGYLALREDAVAAHGRFAALIQSILDKGVDNGELQPDMGTEAVASFIVSSIEGGVMSSRLTQDNKHVEFVIQHIGLVLSAYKIRD
;
A
#
# COMPACT_ATOMS: atom_id res chain seq x y z
N MET A 1 -28.17 -18.42 -34.61
CA MET A 1 -26.87 -18.12 -35.28
C MET A 1 -25.98 -17.43 -34.27
N PRO A 2 -24.79 -17.96 -33.92
CA PRO A 2 -23.86 -17.28 -33.03
C PRO A 2 -23.00 -16.30 -33.84
N GLN A 3 -22.76 -15.09 -33.33
CA GLN A 3 -21.81 -14.14 -33.90
C GLN A 3 -20.77 -13.77 -32.84
N ILE A 4 -19.68 -14.55 -32.87
CA ILE A 4 -18.26 -14.13 -32.81
C ILE A 4 -17.85 -13.18 -31.67
N GLU A 5 -17.21 -13.79 -30.68
CA GLU A 5 -16.15 -13.22 -29.82
C GLU A 5 -15.16 -12.38 -30.65
N SER A 6 -15.11 -11.07 -30.38
CA SER A 6 -14.05 -10.18 -30.85
C SER A 6 -13.11 -9.84 -29.69
N SER A 7 -12.01 -10.57 -29.71
CA SER A 7 -10.69 -10.27 -29.17
C SER A 7 -10.35 -8.78 -29.00
N MET A 8 -10.17 -8.33 -27.76
CA MET A 8 -9.21 -7.28 -27.38
C MET A 8 -8.65 -7.53 -25.96
N PRO A 9 -7.33 -7.43 -25.74
CA PRO A 9 -6.75 -7.54 -24.41
C PRO A 9 -6.95 -6.22 -23.65
N ARG A 10 -7.70 -6.23 -22.55
CA ARG A 10 -7.74 -5.08 -21.63
C ARG A 10 -6.48 -5.09 -20.78
N PHE A 11 -5.50 -4.29 -21.18
CA PHE A 11 -4.34 -3.98 -20.34
C PHE A 11 -4.71 -2.99 -19.22
N HIS A 12 -4.18 -3.30 -18.03
CA HIS A 12 -4.07 -2.51 -16.80
C HIS A 12 -5.34 -2.14 -16.02
N GLN A 13 -5.71 -3.00 -15.07
CA GLN A 13 -6.35 -2.55 -13.84
C GLN A 13 -5.27 -2.26 -12.78
N PRO A 14 -5.12 -1.00 -12.30
CA PRO A 14 -4.21 -0.71 -11.20
C PRO A 14 -4.82 -1.17 -9.87
N LEU A 15 -4.24 -2.24 -9.32
CA LEU A 15 -4.26 -2.69 -7.91
C LEU A 15 -5.57 -2.45 -7.16
N GLN A 16 -6.44 -3.46 -7.19
CA GLN A 16 -7.60 -3.60 -6.33
C GLN A 16 -7.15 -4.08 -4.92
N LEU A 17 -6.27 -3.34 -4.26
CA LEU A 17 -5.53 -3.90 -3.13
C LEU A 17 -6.35 -4.09 -1.84
N ALA A 18 -7.49 -3.40 -1.65
CA ALA A 18 -8.17 -3.40 -0.34
C ALA A 18 -9.68 -3.64 -0.33
N ARG A 19 -10.44 -3.45 -1.43
CA ARG A 19 -11.92 -3.35 -1.31
C ARG A 19 -12.74 -4.52 -1.85
N ASN A 20 -12.19 -5.40 -2.68
CA ASN A 20 -12.98 -6.52 -3.22
C ASN A 20 -12.57 -7.89 -2.67
N THR A 21 -11.40 -8.03 -2.04
CA THR A 21 -10.92 -9.36 -1.62
C THR A 21 -11.43 -9.81 -0.25
N ALA A 22 -11.76 -8.90 0.66
CA ALA A 22 -12.19 -9.26 2.02
C ALA A 22 -13.70 -9.55 2.15
N VAL A 23 -14.51 -9.13 1.17
CA VAL A 23 -15.99 -9.25 1.22
C VAL A 23 -16.53 -10.32 0.26
N GLU A 24 -15.77 -10.72 -0.77
CA GLU A 24 -16.18 -11.72 -1.80
C GLU A 24 -15.47 -13.08 -1.63
N ALA A 25 -14.93 -13.38 -0.45
CA ALA A 25 -14.23 -14.63 -0.17
C ALA A 25 -15.20 -15.79 0.14
N ASP A 26 -16.04 -16.15 -0.83
CA ASP A 26 -16.62 -17.50 -0.93
C ASP A 26 -15.66 -18.32 -1.81
N ASP A 27 -14.92 -19.25 -1.18
CA ASP A 27 -14.16 -20.43 -1.64
C ASP A 27 -13.35 -20.45 -2.98
N GLY A 28 -13.56 -19.56 -3.94
CA GLY A 28 -12.88 -19.50 -5.25
C GLY A 28 -11.66 -18.57 -5.33
N TYR A 29 -11.40 -17.76 -4.31
CA TYR A 29 -10.43 -16.65 -4.34
C TYR A 29 -9.21 -16.85 -3.42
N LEU A 30 -8.98 -18.05 -2.88
CA LEU A 30 -7.90 -18.30 -1.92
C LEU A 30 -6.51 -17.96 -2.50
N ALA A 31 -6.23 -18.37 -3.74
CA ALA A 31 -4.96 -18.05 -4.40
C ALA A 31 -4.75 -16.54 -4.61
N LEU A 32 -5.82 -15.81 -5.00
CA LEU A 32 -5.76 -14.35 -5.18
C LEU A 32 -5.59 -13.61 -3.84
N ARG A 33 -6.16 -14.16 -2.76
CA ARG A 33 -5.94 -13.67 -1.40
C ARG A 33 -4.50 -13.92 -0.96
N GLU A 34 -3.95 -15.10 -1.20
CA GLU A 34 -2.55 -15.42 -0.89
C GLU A 34 -1.58 -14.51 -1.64
N ASP A 35 -1.82 -14.28 -2.93
CA ASP A 35 -1.03 -13.37 -3.75
C ASP A 35 -1.10 -11.93 -3.23
N ALA A 36 -2.28 -11.46 -2.84
CA ALA A 36 -2.46 -10.13 -2.26
C ALA A 36 -1.74 -9.98 -0.92
N VAL A 37 -1.86 -10.97 -0.03
CA VAL A 37 -1.13 -11.00 1.25
C VAL A 37 0.38 -11.00 1.03
N ALA A 38 0.86 -11.80 0.07
CA ALA A 38 2.28 -11.85 -0.25
C ALA A 38 2.78 -10.54 -0.87
N ALA A 39 1.98 -9.89 -1.72
CA ALA A 39 2.30 -8.58 -2.28
C ALA A 39 2.35 -7.49 -1.20
N HIS A 40 1.38 -7.46 -0.30
CA HIS A 40 1.36 -6.56 0.85
C HIS A 40 2.59 -6.77 1.74
N GLY A 41 2.90 -8.01 2.09
CA GLY A 41 4.10 -8.35 2.87
C GLY A 41 5.41 -7.91 2.21
N ARG A 42 5.55 -8.13 0.89
CA ARG A 42 6.72 -7.63 0.14
C ARG A 42 6.82 -6.11 0.14
N PHE A 43 5.69 -5.41 0.04
CA PHE A 43 5.68 -3.95 0.05
C PHE A 43 6.05 -3.40 1.43
N ALA A 44 5.49 -3.96 2.51
CA ALA A 44 5.87 -3.60 3.87
C ALA A 44 7.36 -3.85 4.14
N ALA A 45 7.90 -5.01 3.74
CA ALA A 45 9.31 -5.33 3.88
C ALA A 45 10.22 -4.36 3.09
N LEU A 46 9.80 -3.95 1.89
CA LEU A 46 10.53 -2.95 1.11
C LEU A 46 10.60 -1.61 1.86
N ILE A 47 9.47 -1.12 2.37
CA ILE A 47 9.43 0.14 3.13
C ILE A 47 10.28 0.03 4.40
N GLN A 48 10.16 -1.07 5.16
CA GLN A 48 10.98 -1.31 6.34
C GLN A 48 12.47 -1.25 6.01
N SER A 49 12.91 -1.90 4.93
CA SER A 49 14.33 -1.89 4.52
C SER A 49 14.86 -0.50 4.16
N ILE A 50 13.99 0.42 3.71
CA ILE A 50 14.35 1.82 3.44
C ILE A 50 14.52 2.57 4.77
N LEU A 51 13.61 2.34 5.72
CA LEU A 51 13.67 2.94 7.05
C LEU A 51 14.89 2.45 7.84
N ASP A 52 15.19 1.15 7.79
CA ASP A 52 16.38 0.55 8.41
C ASP A 52 17.66 1.20 7.90
N LYS A 53 17.78 1.40 6.58
CA LYS A 53 18.93 2.12 6.00
C LYS A 53 19.02 3.57 6.47
N GLY A 54 17.90 4.25 6.64
CA GLY A 54 17.87 5.60 7.20
C GLY A 54 18.37 5.64 8.65
N VAL A 55 18.05 4.62 9.45
CA VAL A 55 18.59 4.45 10.81
C VAL A 55 20.10 4.17 10.76
N ASP A 56 20.53 3.23 9.91
CA ASP A 56 21.95 2.86 9.76
C ASP A 56 22.82 4.03 9.30
N ASN A 57 22.28 4.90 8.45
CA ASN A 57 22.95 6.11 7.97
C ASN A 57 22.94 7.27 8.98
N GLY A 58 22.22 7.14 10.11
CA GLY A 58 22.03 8.22 11.08
C GLY A 58 21.11 9.33 10.59
N GLU A 59 20.24 9.06 9.61
CA GLU A 59 19.21 10.00 9.12
C GLU A 59 17.95 9.96 10.01
N LEU A 60 17.66 8.79 10.58
CA LEU A 60 16.49 8.49 11.42
C LEU A 60 16.91 7.98 12.80
N GLN A 61 16.10 8.27 13.80
CA GLN A 61 16.33 7.85 15.18
C GLN A 61 16.32 6.31 15.32
N PRO A 62 17.25 5.73 16.11
CA PRO A 62 17.39 4.28 16.24
C PRO A 62 16.23 3.60 16.99
N ASP A 63 15.42 4.34 17.73
CA ASP A 63 14.24 3.85 18.46
C ASP A 63 12.92 3.95 17.66
N MET A 64 12.99 4.31 16.37
CA MET A 64 11.83 4.51 15.49
C MET A 64 10.87 3.32 15.41
N GLY A 65 11.36 2.09 15.58
CA GLY A 65 10.55 0.88 15.37
C GLY A 65 10.14 0.73 13.89
N THR A 66 11.11 0.48 13.02
CA THR A 66 10.97 0.54 11.54
C THR A 66 9.87 -0.37 10.99
N GLU A 67 9.68 -1.57 11.55
CA GLU A 67 8.58 -2.48 11.19
C GLU A 67 7.21 -1.84 11.42
N ALA A 68 6.99 -1.24 12.59
CA ALA A 68 5.72 -0.63 12.95
C ALA A 68 5.43 0.59 12.06
N VAL A 69 6.43 1.43 11.78
CA VAL A 69 6.25 2.59 10.91
C VAL A 69 6.04 2.16 9.45
N ALA A 70 6.72 1.12 8.96
CA ALA A 70 6.48 0.58 7.64
C ALA A 70 5.04 0.06 7.48
N SER A 71 4.54 -0.69 8.46
CA SER A 71 3.15 -1.17 8.51
C SER A 71 2.16 -0.01 8.49
N PHE A 72 2.41 1.04 9.28
CA PHE A 72 1.61 2.27 9.27
C PHE A 72 1.59 2.95 7.90
N ILE A 73 2.74 3.11 7.25
CA ILE A 73 2.85 3.76 5.94
C ILE A 73 2.05 3.00 4.89
N VAL A 74 2.26 1.68 4.78
CA VAL A 74 1.59 0.85 3.76
C VAL A 74 0.08 0.86 3.97
N SER A 75 -0.37 0.61 5.20
CA SER A 75 -1.81 0.61 5.54
C SER A 75 -2.46 1.96 5.26
N SER A 76 -1.76 3.06 5.56
CA SER A 76 -2.27 4.42 5.33
C SER A 76 -2.40 4.72 3.83
N ILE A 77 -1.42 4.33 3.01
CA ILE A 77 -1.48 4.50 1.55
C ILE A 77 -2.64 3.71 0.96
N GLU A 78 -2.80 2.44 1.36
CA GLU A 78 -3.90 1.59 0.90
C GLU A 78 -5.27 2.18 1.26
N GLY A 79 -5.43 2.64 2.51
CA GLY A 79 -6.65 3.32 2.97
C GLY A 79 -6.91 4.65 2.27
N GLY A 80 -5.86 5.43 1.98
CA GLY A 80 -5.95 6.67 1.22
C GLY A 80 -6.40 6.41 -0.22
N VAL A 81 -5.78 5.46 -0.92
CA VAL A 81 -6.16 5.07 -2.29
C VAL A 81 -7.58 4.54 -2.34
N MET A 82 -7.98 3.70 -1.39
CA MET A 82 -9.35 3.20 -1.28
C MET A 82 -10.34 4.35 -1.08
N SER A 83 -10.06 5.27 -0.16
CA SER A 83 -10.92 6.42 0.13
C SER A 83 -11.06 7.33 -1.08
N SER A 84 -9.95 7.67 -1.75
CA SER A 84 -9.96 8.50 -2.96
C SER A 84 -10.79 7.89 -4.09
N ARG A 85 -10.74 6.56 -4.25
CA ARG A 85 -11.57 5.85 -5.24
C ARG A 85 -13.04 5.88 -4.87
N LEU A 86 -13.36 5.68 -3.58
CA LEU A 86 -14.73 5.70 -3.09
C LEU A 86 -15.39 7.07 -3.27
N THR A 87 -14.64 8.15 -3.04
CA THR A 87 -15.14 9.53 -3.11
C THR A 87 -14.91 10.19 -4.46
N GLN A 88 -14.19 9.55 -5.39
CA GLN A 88 -13.71 10.13 -6.65
C GLN A 88 -12.93 11.44 -6.45
N ASP A 89 -12.17 11.52 -5.36
CA ASP A 89 -11.45 12.72 -4.93
C ASP A 89 -10.08 12.33 -4.36
N ASN A 90 -9.00 12.78 -5.01
CA ASN A 90 -7.64 12.37 -4.67
C ASN A 90 -7.11 12.95 -3.35
N LYS A 91 -7.83 13.89 -2.72
CA LYS A 91 -7.39 14.55 -1.48
C LYS A 91 -7.01 13.56 -0.38
N HIS A 92 -7.62 12.38 -0.33
CA HIS A 92 -7.36 11.40 0.74
C HIS A 92 -5.96 10.80 0.64
N VAL A 93 -5.46 10.53 -0.58
CA VAL A 93 -4.06 10.12 -0.79
C VAL A 93 -3.11 11.28 -0.50
N GLU A 94 -3.47 12.51 -0.88
CA GLU A 94 -2.66 13.70 -0.61
C GLU A 94 -2.49 13.93 0.90
N PHE A 95 -3.56 13.81 1.68
CA PHE A 95 -3.51 13.91 3.14
C PHE A 95 -2.65 12.83 3.77
N VAL A 96 -2.73 11.59 3.27
CA VAL A 96 -1.87 10.49 3.73
C VAL A 96 -0.40 10.80 3.48
N ILE A 97 -0.04 11.26 2.27
CA ILE A 97 1.35 11.62 1.94
C ILE A 97 1.86 12.73 2.87
N GLN A 98 1.05 13.76 3.11
CA GLN A 98 1.39 14.84 4.03
C GLN A 98 1.66 14.33 5.45
N HIS A 99 0.79 13.45 5.98
CA HIS A 99 0.93 12.93 7.33
C HIS A 99 2.10 11.95 7.48
N ILE A 100 2.38 11.14 6.45
CA ILE A 100 3.59 10.31 6.44
C ILE A 100 4.84 11.20 6.55
N GLY A 101 4.88 12.32 5.82
CA GLY A 101 5.97 13.30 5.94
C GLY A 101 6.13 13.86 7.36
N LEU A 102 5.02 14.17 8.04
CA LEU A 102 5.05 14.63 9.43
C LEU A 102 5.57 13.55 10.39
N VAL A 103 5.11 12.31 10.24
CA VAL A 103 5.58 11.17 11.06
C VAL A 103 7.08 10.95 10.87
N LEU A 104 7.56 10.89 9.62
CA LEU A 104 8.99 10.72 9.35
C LEU A 104 9.83 11.88 9.90
N SER A 105 9.31 13.11 9.84
CA SER A 105 9.99 14.28 10.41
C SER A 105 10.14 14.21 11.93
N ALA A 106 9.24 13.52 12.63
CA ALA A 106 9.34 13.32 14.08
C ALA A 106 10.51 12.40 14.46
N TYR A 107 10.89 11.47 13.57
CA TYR A 107 12.02 10.56 13.75
C TYR A 107 13.32 11.05 13.14
N LYS A 108 13.32 12.20 12.44
CA LYS A 108 14.55 12.74 11.85
C LYS A 108 15.52 13.17 12.96
N ILE A 109 16.79 12.78 12.85
CA ILE A 109 17.84 13.29 13.73
C ILE A 109 18.09 14.76 13.38
N ARG A 110 18.14 15.63 14.40
CA ARG A 110 18.42 17.06 14.21
C ARG A 110 19.93 17.25 14.18
N ASP A 111 20.40 18.05 13.21
CA ASP A 111 21.78 18.54 13.15
C ASP A 111 22.11 19.48 14.33
#